data_AF-A0A2H6H9D9-F1
#
_entry.id   AF-A0A2H6H9D9-F1
#
_cell.length_a   1.000
_cell.length_b   1.000
_cell.length_c   1.000
_cell.angle_alpha   90.00
_cell.angle_beta   90.00
_cell.angle_gamma   90.00
#
_symmetry.space_group_name_H-M   'P 1'
#
loop_
_entity.id
_entity.type
_entity.pdbx_description
1 polymer ?
#
loop_
_entity_poly.entity_id
_entity_poly.type
_entity_poly.pdbx_seq_one_letter_code
_entity_poly.pdbx_strand_id
1 'polypeptide(L)'
;MGLSGRVPQRIDAATKTALIGLVDQAVAGGWSVGAACRYLELSQRRLQRWSRRVADGVGLDDAAPGGNPVHGLTPAEEDEIVAVFDE
;
A
#
# COMPACT_ATOMS: atom_id res chain seq x y z
N MET A 1 11.86 -11.06 -7.75
CA MET A 1 12.36 -9.83 -8.38
C MET A 1 12.75 -8.86 -7.28
N GLY A 2 14.02 -8.49 -7.21
CA GLY A 2 14.59 -7.73 -6.11
C GLY A 2 14.07 -6.30 -6.06
N LEU A 3 13.67 -5.85 -4.88
CA LEU A 3 13.48 -4.44 -4.57
C LEU A 3 14.88 -3.82 -4.47
N SER A 4 15.46 -3.38 -5.59
CA SER A 4 16.69 -2.59 -5.57
C SER A 4 16.33 -1.14 -5.25
N GLY A 5 16.48 -0.74 -3.99
CA GLY A 5 16.18 0.59 -3.47
C GLY A 5 14.86 0.67 -2.68
N ARG A 6 14.47 1.89 -2.30
CA ARG A 6 13.33 2.18 -1.42
C ARG A 6 12.07 1.44 -1.86
N VAL A 7 11.44 0.73 -0.91
CA VAL A 7 10.18 0.01 -1.15
C VAL A 7 9.12 0.95 -1.76
N PRO A 8 8.60 0.65 -2.97
CA PRO A 8 7.59 1.47 -3.63
C PRO A 8 6.34 1.70 -2.77
N GLN A 9 5.66 2.82 -2.99
CA GLN A 9 4.49 3.21 -2.17
C GLN A 9 3.31 2.24 -2.30
N ARG A 10 3.04 1.76 -3.52
CA ARG A 10 2.01 0.77 -3.81
C ARG A 10 2.69 -0.52 -4.24
N ILE A 11 2.38 -1.59 -3.53
CA ILE A 11 2.85 -2.96 -3.77
C ILE A 11 1.71 -3.90 -3.42
N ASP A 12 1.64 -5.04 -4.10
CA ASP A 12 0.57 -6.00 -3.88
C ASP A 12 0.58 -6.56 -2.44
N ALA A 13 -0.55 -7.15 -2.03
CA ALA A 13 -0.69 -7.74 -0.71
C ALA A 13 0.36 -8.84 -0.45
N ALA A 14 0.67 -9.65 -1.47
CA ALA A 14 1.66 -10.72 -1.37
C ALA A 14 3.05 -10.19 -1.00
N THR A 15 3.52 -9.12 -1.66
CA THR A 15 4.82 -8.51 -1.35
C THR A 15 4.82 -7.89 0.04
N LYS A 16 3.72 -7.27 0.48
CA LYS A 16 3.60 -6.73 1.85
C LYS A 16 3.72 -7.85 2.88
N THR A 17 3.02 -8.96 2.68
CA THR A 17 3.09 -10.13 3.56
C THR A 17 4.51 -10.69 3.62
N ALA A 18 5.18 -10.82 2.48
CA ALA A 18 6.58 -11.27 2.43
C ALA A 18 7.52 -10.32 3.19
N LEU A 19 7.35 -9.01 3.06
CA LEU A 19 8.16 -8.02 3.79
C LEU A 19 7.95 -8.08 5.31
N ILE A 20 6.71 -8.28 5.78
CA ILE A 20 6.43 -8.49 7.20
C ILE A 20 7.18 -9.74 7.68
N GLY A 21 7.04 -10.86 6.96
CA GLY A 21 7.70 -12.11 7.30
C GLY A 21 9.23 -12.01 7.32
N LEU A 22 9.84 -11.25 6.41
CA LEU A 22 11.29 -11.00 6.42
C LEU A 22 11.73 -10.22 7.66
N VAL A 23 10.95 -9.21 8.09
CA VAL A 23 11.26 -8.48 9.32
C VAL A 23 11.10 -9.41 10.53
N ASP A 24 10.05 -10.21 10.59
CA ASP A 24 9.81 -11.15 11.69
C ASP A 24 10.95 -12.19 11.79
N GLN A 25 11.42 -12.72 10.66
CA GLN A 25 12.56 -13.63 10.61
C GLN A 25 13.86 -12.95 11.08
N ALA A 26 14.12 -11.70 10.66
CA ALA A 26 15.29 -10.97 11.11
C ALA A 26 15.26 -10.71 12.63
N VAL A 27 14.10 -10.36 13.18
CA VAL A 27 13.91 -10.16 14.62
C VAL A 27 14.08 -11.47 15.38
N ALA A 28 13.55 -12.58 14.88
CA ALA A 28 13.81 -13.91 15.45
C ALA A 28 15.31 -14.27 15.41
N GLY A 29 16.04 -13.76 14.41
CA GLY A 29 17.50 -13.83 14.31
C GLY A 29 18.28 -12.81 15.15
N GLY A 30 17.62 -12.05 16.03
CA GLY A 30 18.25 -11.11 16.97
C GLY A 30 18.42 -9.68 16.46
N TRP A 31 17.88 -9.35 15.28
CA TRP A 31 17.92 -7.97 14.79
C TRP A 31 16.88 -7.11 15.49
N SER A 32 17.17 -5.82 15.67
CA SER A 32 16.11 -4.87 16.02
C SER A 32 15.21 -4.62 14.79
N VAL A 33 13.92 -4.37 15.03
CA VAL A 33 12.97 -3.98 13.97
C VAL A 33 13.49 -2.79 13.16
N GLY A 34 14.12 -1.82 13.83
CA GLY A 34 14.69 -0.64 13.18
C GLY A 34 15.85 -0.98 12.24
N ALA A 35 16.73 -1.91 12.62
CA ALA A 35 17.82 -2.37 11.75
C ALA A 35 17.30 -3.13 10.54
N ALA A 36 16.34 -4.05 10.74
CA ALA A 36 15.71 -4.81 9.66
C ALA A 36 14.99 -3.88 8.66
N CYS A 37 14.20 -2.92 9.16
CA CYS A 37 13.53 -1.92 8.33
C CYS A 37 14.51 -1.04 7.54
N ARG A 38 15.62 -0.64 8.16
CA ARG A 38 16.66 0.16 7.48
C ARG A 38 17.30 -0.64 6.35
N TYR A 39 17.64 -1.91 6.58
CA TYR A 39 18.23 -2.78 5.57
C TYR A 39 17.30 -3.00 4.38
N LEU A 40 16.01 -3.19 4.64
CA LEU A 40 14.98 -3.37 3.59
C LEU A 40 14.53 -2.03 2.95
N GLU A 41 15.08 -0.90 3.37
CA GLU A 41 14.60 0.45 3.00
C GLU A 41 13.07 0.63 3.18
N LEU A 42 12.52 -0.03 4.21
CA LEU A 42 11.12 -0.01 4.58
C LEU A 42 10.87 1.00 5.71
N SER A 43 9.85 1.84 5.55
CA SER A 43 9.39 2.71 6.64
C SER A 43 8.79 1.87 7.78
N GLN A 44 9.31 2.04 9.00
CA GLN A 44 8.75 1.38 10.21
C GLN A 44 7.26 1.68 10.40
N ARG A 45 6.80 2.88 10.01
CA ARG A 45 5.39 3.26 10.11
C ARG A 45 4.51 2.47 9.14
N ARG A 46 5.03 2.09 7.96
CA ARG A 46 4.32 1.21 7.02
C ARG A 46 4.24 -0.20 7.59
N LEU A 47 5.34 -0.73 8.13
CA LEU A 47 5.36 -2.02 8.81
C LEU A 47 4.29 -2.07 9.91
N GLN A 48 4.31 -1.12 10.85
CA GLN A 48 3.32 -1.07 11.94
C GLN A 48 1.88 -1.03 11.44
N ARG A 49 1.59 -0.21 10.43
CA ARG A 49 0.24 -0.13 9.85
C ARG A 49 -0.19 -1.45 9.22
N TRP A 50 0.70 -2.11 8.47
CA TRP A 50 0.40 -3.40 7.84
C TRP A 50 0.23 -4.51 8.88
N SER A 51 1.10 -4.59 9.88
CA SER A 51 0.98 -5.55 10.98
C SER A 51 -0.34 -5.38 11.74
N ARG A 52 -0.78 -4.14 12.00
CA ARG A 52 -2.10 -3.86 12.60
C ARG A 52 -3.24 -4.35 11.70
N ARG A 53 -3.22 -4.03 10.40
CA ARG A 53 -4.25 -4.53 9.46
C ARG A 53 -4.32 -6.05 9.40
N VAL A 54 -3.20 -6.75 9.51
CA VAL A 54 -3.17 -8.22 9.58
C VAL A 54 -3.79 -8.70 10.89
N ALA A 55 -3.41 -8.11 12.02
CA ALA A 55 -3.99 -8.44 13.33
C ALA A 55 -5.50 -8.19 13.39
N ASP A 56 -5.97 -7.15 12.71
CA ASP A 56 -7.38 -6.76 12.65
C ASP A 56 -8.17 -7.51 11.55
N GLY A 57 -7.53 -8.38 10.76
CA GLY A 57 -8.18 -9.16 9.69
C GLY A 57 -8.63 -8.33 8.47
N VAL A 58 -8.13 -7.09 8.31
CA VAL A 58 -8.56 -6.13 7.26
C VAL A 58 -7.92 -6.41 5.89
N GLY A 59 -6.95 -7.32 5.81
CA GLY A 59 -6.18 -7.60 4.59
C GLY A 59 -5.18 -6.48 4.23
N LEU A 60 -4.37 -6.70 3.19
CA LEU A 60 -3.25 -5.84 2.82
C LEU A 60 -3.34 -5.19 1.44
N ASP A 61 -4.42 -5.45 0.71
CA ASP A 61 -4.65 -4.84 -0.59
C ASP A 61 -4.71 -3.31 -0.48
N ASP A 62 -4.13 -2.66 -1.49
CA ASP A 62 -4.27 -1.22 -1.61
C ASP A 62 -5.68 -0.90 -2.10
N ALA A 63 -6.36 0.01 -1.39
CA ALA A 63 -7.63 0.52 -1.86
C ALA A 63 -7.46 1.25 -3.20
N ALA A 64 -8.53 1.27 -4.00
CA ALA A 64 -8.58 2.09 -5.20
C ALA A 64 -8.23 3.55 -4.85
N PRO A 65 -7.35 4.21 -5.61
CA PRO A 65 -7.11 5.64 -5.43
C PRO A 65 -8.43 6.41 -5.66
N GLY A 66 -8.62 7.52 -4.96
CA GLY A 66 -9.76 8.42 -5.19
C GLY A 66 -11.06 8.06 -4.45
N GLY A 67 -11.29 6.79 -4.08
CA GLY A 67 -12.39 6.38 -3.19
C GLY A 67 -13.76 6.98 -3.57
N ASN A 68 -14.41 7.63 -2.59
CA ASN A 68 -15.68 8.34 -2.76
C ASN A 68 -15.41 9.86 -2.85
N PRO A 69 -15.24 10.42 -4.06
CA PRO A 69 -15.03 11.85 -4.21
C PRO A 69 -16.28 12.61 -3.78
N VAL A 70 -16.13 13.56 -2.84
CA VAL A 70 -17.22 14.45 -2.39
C VAL A 70 -17.72 15.34 -3.55
N HIS A 71 -16.84 15.61 -4.52
CA HIS A 71 -17.13 16.41 -5.72
C HIS A 71 -16.76 15.61 -6.98
N GLY A 72 -17.22 14.36 -7.07
CA GLY A 72 -17.14 13.58 -8.31
C GLY A 72 -18.17 14.06 -9.32
N LEU A 73 -17.86 13.94 -10.62
CA LEU A 73 -18.84 14.17 -11.67
C LEU A 73 -20.00 13.18 -11.51
N THR A 74 -21.20 13.70 -11.68
CA THR A 74 -22.41 12.89 -11.79
C THR A 74 -22.50 12.29 -13.21
N PRO A 75 -23.20 11.17 -13.39
CA PRO A 75 -23.40 10.60 -14.72
C PRO A 75 -24.00 11.60 -15.72
N ALA A 76 -24.88 12.49 -15.26
CA ALA A 76 -25.46 13.54 -16.09
C ALA A 76 -24.43 14.59 -16.53
N GLU A 77 -23.52 14.99 -15.64
CA GLU A 77 -22.42 15.91 -16.00
C GLU A 77 -21.43 15.24 -16.96
N GLU A 78 -21.16 13.94 -16.81
CA GLU A 78 -20.35 13.18 -17.78
C GLU A 78 -20.99 13.17 -19.18
N ASP A 79 -22.29 12.89 -19.25
CA ASP A 79 -23.04 12.88 -20.51
C ASP A 79 -23.06 14.27 -21.18
N GLU A 80 -23.24 15.35 -20.42
CA GLU A 80 -23.18 16.72 -20.96
C GLU A 80 -21.79 17.08 -21.49
N ILE A 81 -20.72 16.67 -20.79
CA ILE A 81 -19.35 16.91 -21.26
C ILE A 81 -19.09 16.20 -22.59
N VAL A 82 -19.54 14.95 -22.73
CA VAL A 82 -19.38 14.19 -23.98
C VAL A 82 -20.20 14.81 -25.11
N ALA A 83 -21.45 15.22 -24.83
CA ALA A 83 -22.31 15.84 -25.83
C ALA A 83 -21.72 17.14 -26.40
N VAL A 84 -21.06 17.95 -25.57
CA VAL A 84 -20.35 19.17 -26.02
C VAL A 84 -19.15 18.85 -26.92
N PHE A 85 -18.49 17.70 -26.73
CA PHE A 85 -17.36 17.31 -27.56
C PHE A 85 -17.76 16.81 -28.95
N ASP A 86 -18.95 16.21 -29.06
CA ASP A 86 -19.46 15.62 -30.31
C ASP A 86 -20.26 16.61 -31.20
N GLU A 87 -20.33 17.90 -30.83
CA GLU A 87 -20.90 19.01 -31.62
C GLU A 87 -19.91 19.56 -32.67
#